data_AF-A0A947S201-F1
#
_entry.id   AF-A0A947S201-F1
#
_cell.length_a   1.000
_cell.length_b   1.000
_cell.length_c   1.000
_cell.angle_alpha   90.00
_cell.angle_beta   90.00
_cell.angle_gamma   90.00
#
_symmetry.space_group_name_H-M   'P 1'
#
loop_
_entity.id
_entity.type
_entity.pdbx_description
1 polymer ?
#
loop_
_entity_poly.entity_id
_entity_poly.type
_entity_poly.pdbx_seq_one_letter_code
_entity_poly.pdbx_strand_id
1 'polypeptide(L)'
;RAIDEVERRRKIQIAYNKKHRITPLTISKPLREKLVKREQKKDEEILDEIFDFDPKQLLPQEKKKKKIRLRFEMKKAAEDLNFELAALIRDKIKFL
;
A
#
# COMPACT_ATOMS: atom_id res chain seq x y z
N ARG A 1 -30.84 7.13 -16.10
CA ARG A 1 -30.65 8.36 -15.28
C ARG A 1 -29.19 8.64 -14.91
N ALA A 2 -28.47 7.74 -14.22
CA ALA A 2 -27.06 8.02 -13.85
C ALA A 2 -26.11 8.07 -15.07
N ILE A 3 -26.27 7.13 -16.00
CA ILE A 3 -25.46 7.06 -17.23
C ILE A 3 -25.68 8.30 -18.10
N ASP A 4 -26.94 8.71 -18.29
CA ASP A 4 -27.29 9.89 -19.09
C ASP A 4 -26.64 11.18 -18.53
N GLU A 5 -26.61 11.34 -17.20
CA GLU A 5 -25.96 12.50 -16.58
C GLU A 5 -24.44 12.46 -16.70
N VAL A 6 -23.84 11.26 -16.65
CA VAL A 6 -22.40 11.09 -16.92
C VAL A 6 -22.07 11.48 -18.35
N GLU A 7 -22.87 11.05 -19.33
CA GLU A 7 -22.69 11.41 -20.73
C GLU A 7 -22.86 12.92 -20.96
N ARG A 8 -23.88 13.53 -20.35
CA ARG A 8 -24.11 14.97 -20.42
C ARG A 8 -22.89 15.75 -19.91
N ARG A 9 -22.35 15.38 -18.74
CA ARG A 9 -21.15 16.02 -18.16
C ARG A 9 -19.91 15.81 -19.03
N ARG A 10 -19.71 14.60 -19.55
CA ARG A 10 -18.55 14.27 -20.39
C ARG A 10 -18.53 15.09 -21.68
N LYS A 11 -19.69 15.28 -22.33
CA LYS A 11 -19.81 16.13 -23.53
C LYS A 11 -19.38 17.57 -23.24
N ILE A 12 -19.82 18.15 -22.12
CA ILE A 12 -19.44 19.52 -21.70
C ILE A 12 -17.93 19.61 -21.44
N GLN A 13 -17.36 18.63 -20.73
CA GLN A 13 -15.92 18.60 -20.41
C GLN A 13 -15.06 18.51 -21.69
N ILE A 14 -15.43 17.67 -22.65
CA ILE A 14 -14.70 17.54 -23.92
C ILE A 14 -14.78 18.84 -24.74
N ALA A 15 -15.96 19.45 -24.82
CA ALA A 15 -16.15 20.71 -25.54
C ALA A 15 -15.30 21.84 -24.92
N TYR A 16 -15.28 21.94 -23.59
CA TYR A 16 -14.45 22.89 -22.86
C TYR A 16 -12.96 22.64 -23.11
N ASN A 17 -12.51 21.40 -22.96
CA ASN A 17 -11.11 21.04 -23.18
C ASN A 17 -10.66 21.37 -24.61
N LYS A 18 -11.48 21.08 -25.62
CA LYS A 18 -11.20 21.42 -27.03
C LYS A 18 -11.14 22.93 -27.26
N LYS A 19 -12.10 23.69 -26.70
CA LYS A 19 -12.14 25.17 -26.81
C LYS A 19 -10.90 25.81 -26.19
N HIS A 20 -10.41 25.27 -25.08
CA HIS A 20 -9.30 25.83 -24.30
C HIS A 20 -7.96 25.13 -24.57
N ARG A 21 -7.90 24.20 -25.52
CA ARG A 21 -6.69 23.40 -25.84
C ARG A 21 -6.09 22.71 -24.61
N ILE A 22 -6.96 22.22 -23.71
CA ILE A 22 -6.57 21.51 -22.49
C ILE A 22 -6.44 20.02 -22.79
N THR A 23 -5.25 19.46 -22.55
CA THR A 23 -5.03 18.02 -22.57
C THR A 23 -5.28 17.46 -21.16
N PRO A 24 -6.22 16.53 -20.96
CA PRO A 24 -6.48 15.95 -19.65
C PRO A 24 -5.27 15.13 -19.19
N LEU A 25 -4.79 15.39 -17.97
CA LEU A 25 -3.67 14.69 -17.34
C LEU A 25 -4.08 14.20 -15.95
N THR A 26 -3.49 13.09 -15.50
CA THR A 26 -3.72 12.57 -14.15
C THR A 26 -3.04 13.48 -13.12
N ILE A 27 -3.77 13.83 -12.06
CA ILE A 27 -3.22 14.60 -10.95
C ILE A 27 -2.26 13.72 -10.15
N SER A 28 -1.00 14.12 -10.02
CA SER A 28 -0.03 13.53 -9.08
C SER A 28 0.17 14.49 -7.91
N LYS A 29 -0.08 14.04 -6.67
CA LYS A 29 0.12 14.84 -5.46
C LYS A 29 1.25 14.25 -4.63
N PRO A 30 2.24 15.04 -4.16
CA PRO A 30 3.28 14.55 -3.27
C PRO A 30 2.70 14.17 -1.90
N LEU A 31 3.29 13.15 -1.26
CA LEU A 31 2.96 12.79 0.12
C LEU A 31 3.40 13.92 1.06
N ARG A 32 2.50 14.38 1.94
CA ARG A 32 2.86 15.36 2.99
C ARG A 32 3.62 14.65 4.11
N GLU A 33 4.67 15.27 4.61
CA GLU A 33 5.41 14.79 5.79
C GLU A 33 4.53 14.81 7.06
N LYS A 34 4.68 13.78 7.90
CA LYS A 34 3.95 13.69 9.19
C LYS A 34 4.52 14.73 10.17
N LEU A 35 3.62 15.46 10.82
CA LEU A 35 3.93 16.57 11.73
C LEU A 35 4.46 16.15 13.12
N VAL A 36 4.52 14.85 13.44
CA VAL A 36 4.80 14.39 14.81
C VAL A 36 5.76 13.20 14.82
N LYS A 37 6.87 13.32 15.57
CA LYS A 37 7.74 12.21 15.98
C LYS A 37 7.13 11.53 17.22
N ARG A 38 6.96 10.21 17.21
CA ARG A 38 6.55 9.43 18.39
C ARG A 38 7.60 8.39 18.73
N GLU A 39 7.75 8.17 20.03
CA GLU A 39 8.76 7.32 20.66
C GLU A 39 8.56 5.83 20.29
N GLN A 40 9.68 5.18 20.00
CA GLN A 40 9.78 3.78 19.63
C GLN A 40 9.28 2.88 20.77
N LYS A 41 8.30 2.02 20.49
CA LYS A 41 7.91 0.94 21.39
C LYS A 41 8.30 -0.41 20.78
N LYS A 42 9.33 -1.01 21.40
CA LYS A 42 9.71 -2.44 21.46
C LYS A 42 9.30 -3.30 20.26
N ASP A 43 10.19 -3.34 19.26
CA ASP A 43 10.12 -4.18 18.07
C ASP A 43 10.70 -5.61 18.25
N GLU A 44 11.18 -5.95 19.46
CA GLU A 44 11.96 -7.18 19.70
C GLU A 44 11.14 -8.48 19.51
N GLU A 45 9.87 -8.53 19.92
CA GLU A 45 9.04 -9.74 19.78
C GLU A 45 8.67 -10.08 18.32
N ILE A 46 8.69 -9.09 17.41
CA ILE A 46 8.26 -9.30 16.01
C ILE A 46 9.38 -9.96 15.19
N LEU A 47 10.64 -9.74 15.55
CA LEU A 47 11.79 -10.28 14.83
C LEU A 47 11.86 -11.82 14.93
N ASP A 48 11.56 -12.38 16.11
CA ASP A 48 11.64 -13.82 16.33
C ASP A 48 10.59 -14.59 15.50
N GLU A 49 9.34 -14.09 15.38
CA GLU A 49 8.31 -14.74 14.55
C GLU A 49 8.60 -14.72 13.03
N ILE A 50 9.42 -13.77 12.56
CA ILE A 50 9.74 -13.58 11.13
C ILE A 50 10.83 -14.57 10.66
N PHE A 51 11.75 -14.95 11.54
CA PHE A 51 12.95 -15.71 11.16
C PHE A 51 12.85 -17.24 11.38
N ASP A 52 11.94 -17.72 12.21
CA ASP A 52 11.97 -19.12 12.71
C ASP A 52 11.30 -20.20 11.83
N PHE A 53 11.24 -20.00 10.51
CA PHE A 53 10.50 -20.92 9.63
C PHE A 53 11.09 -21.09 8.22
N ASP A 54 11.16 -22.36 7.75
CA ASP A 54 11.65 -22.76 6.42
C ASP A 54 10.55 -22.75 5.33
N PRO A 55 10.56 -21.81 4.37
CA PRO A 55 9.58 -21.65 3.27
C PRO A 55 9.26 -22.92 2.49
N LYS A 56 10.16 -23.92 2.48
CA LYS A 56 10.03 -25.16 1.73
C LYS A 56 9.05 -26.16 2.36
N GLN A 57 8.72 -26.00 3.63
CA GLN A 57 7.90 -26.97 4.37
C GLN A 57 6.39 -26.62 4.43
N LEU A 58 5.97 -25.42 4.00
CA LEU A 58 4.55 -25.03 4.03
C LEU A 58 3.77 -25.53 2.82
N LEU A 59 2.53 -25.95 3.08
CA LEU A 59 1.55 -26.17 2.03
C LEU A 59 1.15 -24.82 1.39
N PRO A 60 0.68 -24.81 0.11
CA PRO A 60 0.27 -23.58 -0.58
C PRO A 60 -0.78 -22.74 0.17
N GLN A 61 -1.66 -23.40 0.92
CA GLN A 61 -2.69 -22.72 1.73
C GLN A 61 -2.10 -22.01 2.94
N GLU A 62 -1.10 -22.61 3.58
CA GLU A 62 -0.44 -22.05 4.76
C GLU A 62 0.48 -20.89 4.38
N LYS A 63 1.15 -20.96 3.21
CA LYS A 63 1.88 -19.84 2.61
C LYS A 63 0.98 -18.62 2.40
N LYS A 64 -0.24 -18.82 1.90
CA LYS A 64 -1.22 -17.74 1.72
C LYS A 64 -1.60 -17.10 3.06
N LYS A 65 -1.91 -17.92 4.08
CA LYS A 65 -2.23 -17.43 5.42
C LYS A 65 -1.08 -16.64 6.05
N LYS A 66 0.16 -17.16 5.94
CA LYS A 66 1.36 -16.48 6.46
C LYS A 66 1.64 -15.18 5.73
N LYS A 67 1.50 -15.12 4.39
CA LYS A 67 1.59 -13.87 3.62
C LYS A 67 0.57 -12.82 4.07
N ILE A 68 -0.64 -13.22 4.41
CA ILE A 68 -1.66 -12.30 4.92
C ILE A 68 -1.25 -11.74 6.28
N ARG A 69 -0.77 -12.58 7.21
CA ARG A 69 -0.27 -12.13 8.53
C ARG A 69 0.94 -11.19 8.39
N LEU A 70 1.94 -11.56 7.60
CA LEU A 70 3.11 -10.72 7.37
C LEU A 70 2.75 -9.38 6.71
N ARG A 71 1.76 -9.34 5.80
CA ARG A 71 1.28 -8.06 5.24
C ARG A 71 0.63 -7.18 6.31
N PHE A 72 -0.07 -7.77 7.27
CA PHE A 72 -0.64 -7.04 8.39
C PHE A 72 0.45 -6.47 9.30
N GLU A 73 1.46 -7.27 9.64
CA GLU A 73 2.61 -6.83 10.45
C GLU A 73 3.47 -5.79 9.74
N MET A 74 3.72 -5.95 8.43
CA MET A 74 4.42 -4.95 7.61
C MET A 74 3.68 -3.60 7.63
N LYS A 75 2.34 -3.64 7.54
CA LYS A 75 1.52 -2.44 7.58
C LYS A 75 1.56 -1.80 8.96
N LYS A 76 1.50 -2.59 10.03
CA LYS A 76 1.64 -2.11 11.40
C LYS A 76 3.01 -1.46 11.63
N ALA A 77 4.09 -2.12 11.22
CA ALA A 77 5.45 -1.56 11.27
C ALA A 77 5.56 -0.24 10.49
N ALA A 78 4.95 -0.15 9.31
CA ALA A 78 4.91 1.09 8.53
C ALA A 78 4.05 2.19 9.18
N GLU A 79 2.95 1.84 9.84
CA GLU A 79 2.12 2.76 10.63
C GLU A 79 2.90 3.32 11.84
N ASP A 80 3.66 2.43 12.49
CA ASP A 80 4.58 2.71 13.60
C ASP A 80 5.90 3.38 13.15
N LEU A 81 6.05 3.66 11.85
CA LEU A 81 7.21 4.30 11.22
C LEU A 81 8.52 3.49 11.30
N ASN A 82 8.46 2.21 11.65
CA ASN A 82 9.58 1.30 11.56
C ASN A 82 9.73 0.77 10.12
N PHE A 83 10.35 1.59 9.27
CA PHE A 83 10.52 1.28 7.85
C PHE A 83 11.55 0.17 7.58
N GLU A 84 12.55 0.02 8.45
CA GLU A 84 13.54 -1.05 8.33
C GLU A 84 12.88 -2.42 8.55
N LEU A 85 12.09 -2.56 9.61
CA LEU A 85 11.31 -3.77 9.88
C LEU A 85 10.29 -4.02 8.76
N ALA A 86 9.58 -2.99 8.30
CA ALA A 86 8.63 -3.13 7.19
C ALA A 86 9.33 -3.59 5.90
N ALA A 87 10.54 -3.10 5.61
CA ALA A 87 11.33 -3.53 4.45
C ALA A 87 11.78 -4.99 4.57
N LEU A 88 12.23 -5.42 5.75
CA LEU A 88 12.58 -6.82 6.02
C LEU A 88 11.37 -7.75 5.83
N ILE A 89 10.19 -7.37 6.35
CA ILE A 89 8.97 -8.15 6.19
C ILE A 89 8.55 -8.21 4.71
N ARG A 90 8.66 -7.10 3.97
CA ARG A 90 8.40 -7.05 2.52
C ARG A 90 9.28 -8.04 1.76
N ASP A 91 10.57 -8.05 2.06
CA ASP A 91 11.52 -8.92 1.37
C ASP A 91 11.25 -10.39 1.73
N LYS A 92 10.91 -10.69 2.99
CA LYS A 92 10.45 -12.03 3.40
C LYS A 92 9.19 -12.47 2.65
N ILE A 93 8.21 -11.59 2.46
CA ILE A 93 6.99 -11.88 1.67
C ILE A 93 7.34 -12.22 0.21
N LYS A 94 8.38 -11.59 -0.36
CA LYS A 94 8.84 -11.86 -1.73
C LYS A 94 9.45 -13.26 -1.88
N PHE A 95 10.10 -13.77 -0.83
CA PHE A 95 10.72 -15.10 -0.82
C PHE A 95 9.75 -16.25 -0.47
N LEU A 96 8.59 -15.94 0.16
CA LEU A 96 7.51 -16.90 0.43
C LEU A 96 6.63 -17.16 -0.79
#